data_AF-A0A0B7HVE7-F1
#
_entry.id   AF-A0A0B7HVE7-F1
#
_cell.length_a   1.000
_cell.length_b   1.000
_cell.length_c   1.000
_cell.angle_alpha   90.00
_cell.angle_beta   90.00
_cell.angle_gamma   90.00
#
_symmetry.space_group_name_H-M   'P 1'
#
loop_
_entity.id
_entity.type
_entity.pdbx_description
1 polymer ?
#
loop_
_entity_poly.entity_id
_entity_poly.type
_entity_poly.pdbx_seq_one_letter_code
_entity_poly.pdbx_strand_id
1 'polypeptide(L)'
;MHERFSAEEIEEHRYFLRNRFEIGGLRKDTGKAEIIFHFEKEFSDLCHREQKQKISEYFLTALRVFAQKQKKINYNFELMLADFERIVKDWQK
;
A
#
# COMPACT_ATOMS: atom_id res chain seq x y z
N MET A 1 -9.79 -13.49 6.05
CA MET A 1 -9.40 -14.35 4.91
C MET A 1 -9.80 -13.62 3.65
N HIS A 2 -8.90 -13.42 2.68
CA HIS A 2 -9.30 -12.88 1.38
C HIS A 2 -9.64 -14.07 0.48
N GLU A 3 -10.93 -14.21 0.17
CA GLU A 3 -11.45 -15.21 -0.76
C GLU A 3 -10.82 -14.99 -2.13
N ARG A 4 -10.30 -16.07 -2.72
CA ARG A 4 -9.78 -16.06 -4.09
C ARG A 4 -10.92 -16.49 -5.00
N PHE A 5 -11.38 -15.56 -5.83
CA PHE A 5 -12.35 -15.82 -6.90
C PHE A 5 -11.72 -16.66 -8.03
N SER A 6 -12.56 -17.38 -8.78
CA SER A 6 -12.16 -18.29 -9.85
C SER A 6 -11.70 -17.56 -11.12
N ALA A 7 -10.94 -18.24 -11.99
CA ALA A 7 -10.36 -17.65 -13.21
C ALA A 7 -11.41 -17.09 -14.18
N GLU A 8 -12.60 -17.70 -14.22
CA GLU A 8 -13.70 -17.32 -15.12
C GLU A 8 -14.37 -16.01 -14.66
N GLU A 9 -14.55 -15.83 -13.34
CA GLU A 9 -15.08 -14.58 -12.74
C GLU A 9 -14.13 -13.38 -12.94
N ILE A 10 -12.84 -13.64 -13.08
CA ILE A 10 -11.79 -12.64 -13.26
C ILE A 10 -11.78 -12.09 -14.69
N GLU A 11 -12.01 -12.98 -15.67
CA GLU A 11 -11.99 -12.64 -17.10
C GLU A 11 -13.24 -11.84 -17.52
N GLU A 12 -14.38 -12.13 -16.89
CA GLU A 12 -15.66 -11.44 -17.13
C GLU A 12 -15.67 -10.00 -16.57
N HIS A 13 -15.00 -9.75 -15.45
CA HIS A 13 -15.04 -8.44 -14.76
C HIS A 13 -13.82 -7.53 -14.98
N ARG A 14 -12.76 -7.98 -15.66
CA ARG A 14 -11.60 -7.22 -16.19
C ARG A 14 -10.91 -6.15 -15.30
N TYR A 15 -11.21 -6.00 -14.02
CA TYR A 15 -10.70 -4.85 -13.24
C TYR A 15 -10.06 -5.12 -11.87
N PHE A 16 -10.15 -6.30 -11.24
CA PHE A 16 -9.90 -6.36 -9.78
C PHE A 16 -8.68 -7.16 -9.27
N LEU A 17 -7.73 -7.56 -10.12
CA LEU A 17 -6.59 -8.40 -9.68
C LEU A 17 -5.20 -7.80 -9.85
N ARG A 18 -5.09 -6.48 -10.01
CA ARG A 18 -3.79 -5.85 -9.80
C ARG A 18 -3.57 -5.63 -8.31
N ASN A 19 -2.44 -6.10 -7.78
CA ASN A 19 -2.02 -5.70 -6.44
C ASN A 19 -2.03 -4.18 -6.37
N ARG A 20 -2.76 -3.61 -5.38
CA ARG A 20 -2.89 -2.15 -5.21
C ARG A 20 -1.56 -1.45 -4.97
N PHE A 21 -0.54 -2.23 -4.59
CA PHE A 21 0.83 -1.77 -4.49
C PHE A 21 1.82 -2.89 -4.86
N GLU A 22 2.92 -2.50 -5.47
CA GLU A 22 4.08 -3.34 -5.75
C GLU A 22 5.23 -2.88 -4.85
N ILE A 23 5.83 -3.81 -4.10
CA ILE A 23 6.96 -3.51 -3.21
C ILE A 23 8.23 -3.97 -3.91
N GLY A 24 9.06 -3.01 -4.29
CA GLY A 24 10.40 -3.24 -4.81
C GLY A 24 11.38 -3.74 -3.74
N GLY A 25 12.54 -4.20 -4.17
CA GLY A 25 13.61 -4.61 -3.27
C GLY A 25 14.22 -3.42 -2.52
N LEU A 26 14.70 -3.64 -1.30
CA LEU A 26 15.56 -2.69 -0.63
C LEU A 26 16.97 -2.76 -1.24
N ARG A 27 17.39 -1.65 -1.84
CA ARG A 27 18.76 -1.48 -2.32
C ARG A 27 19.71 -1.34 -1.13
N LYS A 28 20.60 -2.33 -0.95
CA LYS A 28 21.50 -2.40 0.21
C LYS A 28 22.61 -1.35 0.20
N ASP A 29 23.02 -0.91 -0.99
CA ASP A 29 24.03 0.11 -1.21
C ASP A 29 23.55 1.53 -0.83
N THR A 30 22.26 1.81 -1.05
CA THR A 30 21.68 3.14 -0.88
C THR A 30 20.63 3.24 0.24
N GLY A 31 20.19 2.10 0.78
CA GLY A 31 19.08 2.02 1.73
C GLY A 31 17.73 2.42 1.13
N LYS A 32 17.61 2.51 -0.20
CA LYS A 32 16.38 2.94 -0.88
C LYS A 32 15.44 1.76 -1.12
N ALA A 33 14.18 1.96 -0.78
CA ALA A 33 13.09 1.06 -1.15
C ALA A 33 12.09 1.81 -2.02
N GLU A 34 11.48 1.08 -2.96
CA GLU A 34 10.45 1.60 -3.84
C GLU A 34 9.14 0.86 -3.57
N ILE A 35 8.04 1.62 -3.49
CA ILE A 35 6.69 1.10 -3.41
C ILE A 35 5.88 1.83 -4.47
N ILE A 36 5.33 1.08 -5.42
CA ILE A 36 4.53 1.61 -6.53
C ILE A 36 3.06 1.38 -6.18
N PHE A 37 2.22 2.42 -6.28
CA PHE A 37 0.78 2.29 -6.05
C PHE A 37 0.01 2.29 -7.38
N HIS A 38 -1.00 1.44 -7.48
CA HIS A 38 -1.90 1.38 -8.62
C HIS A 38 -3.32 1.74 -8.18
N PHE A 39 -3.78 2.90 -8.66
CA PHE A 39 -5.14 3.36 -8.48
C PHE A 39 -5.97 2.97 -9.71
N GLU A 40 -7.14 2.35 -9.48
CA GLU A 40 -8.10 2.08 -10.55
C GLU A 40 -8.90 3.34 -10.89
N LYS A 41 -9.67 3.29 -11.97
CA LYS A 41 -10.44 4.44 -12.46
C LYS A 41 -11.42 4.96 -11.39
N GLU A 42 -12.04 4.06 -10.62
CA GLU A 42 -12.99 4.36 -9.55
C GLU A 42 -12.37 5.24 -8.46
N PHE A 43 -11.05 5.24 -8.29
CA PHE A 43 -10.38 6.16 -7.39
C PHE A 43 -10.51 7.61 -7.86
N SER A 44 -10.44 7.84 -9.17
CA SER A 44 -10.58 9.18 -9.77
C SER A 44 -12.00 9.73 -9.64
N ASP A 45 -13.00 8.85 -9.51
CA ASP A 45 -14.41 9.23 -9.34
C ASP A 45 -14.75 9.66 -7.89
N LEU A 46 -13.86 9.40 -6.93
CA LEU A 46 -14.01 9.80 -5.53
C LEU A 46 -13.77 11.30 -5.34
N CYS A 47 -14.42 11.90 -4.33
CA CYS A 47 -14.10 13.27 -3.96
C CYS A 47 -12.70 13.33 -3.31
N HIS A 48 -12.09 14.53 -3.29
CA HIS A 48 -10.73 14.70 -2.76
C HIS A 48 -10.56 14.21 -1.32
N ARG A 49 -11.59 14.32 -0.49
CA ARG A 49 -11.57 13.79 0.89
C ARG A 49 -11.46 12.28 0.92
N GLU A 50 -12.26 11.58 0.10
CA GLU A 50 -12.26 10.12 -0.01
C GLU A 50 -10.97 9.61 -0.67
N GLN A 51 -10.45 10.31 -1.67
CA GLN A 51 -9.15 10.03 -2.27
C GLN A 51 -8.03 10.09 -1.23
N LYS A 52 -7.99 11.16 -0.43
CA LYS A 52 -7.04 11.36 0.65
C LYS A 52 -7.11 10.23 1.68
N GLN A 53 -8.33 9.80 2.04
CA GLN A 53 -8.55 8.68 2.94
C GLN A 53 -8.04 7.35 2.34
N LYS A 54 -8.39 7.03 1.09
CA LYS A 54 -7.92 5.79 0.44
C LYS A 54 -6.41 5.75 0.25
N ILE A 55 -5.78 6.86 -0.15
CA ILE A 55 -4.31 6.95 -0.26
C ILE A 55 -3.67 6.64 1.10
N SER A 56 -4.20 7.23 2.17
CA SER A 56 -3.71 7.03 3.53
C SER A 56 -3.74 5.57 3.95
N GLU A 57 -4.86 4.89 3.69
CA GLU A 57 -5.05 3.47 4.01
C GLU A 57 -4.08 2.58 3.20
N TYR A 58 -3.96 2.83 1.90
CA TYR A 58 -3.04 2.08 1.03
C TYR A 58 -1.59 2.29 1.44
N PHE A 59 -1.21 3.52 1.78
CA PHE A 59 0.14 3.87 2.18
C PHE A 59 0.56 3.12 3.46
N LEU A 60 -0.26 3.18 4.51
CA LEU A 60 0.01 2.47 5.76
C LEU A 60 0.03 0.95 5.57
N THR A 61 -0.88 0.42 4.76
CA THR A 61 -0.92 -1.02 4.44
C THR A 61 0.37 -1.45 3.73
N ALA A 62 0.82 -0.71 2.72
CA ALA A 62 2.03 -1.05 1.99
C ALA A 62 3.29 -0.96 2.87
N LEU A 63 3.37 0.04 3.76
CA LEU A 63 4.47 0.15 4.72
C LEU A 63 4.51 -1.02 5.73
N ARG A 64 3.35 -1.46 6.23
CA ARG A 64 3.27 -2.63 7.13
C ARG A 64 3.75 -3.90 6.41
N VAL A 65 3.33 -4.12 5.17
CA VAL A 65 3.80 -5.27 4.38
C VAL A 65 5.31 -5.15 4.09
N PHE A 66 5.80 -3.94 3.80
CA PHE A 66 7.23 -3.70 3.60
C PHE A 66 8.04 -4.04 4.86
N ALA A 67 7.64 -3.53 6.03
CA ALA A 67 8.27 -3.83 7.32
C ALA A 67 8.33 -5.34 7.59
N GLN A 68 7.23 -6.07 7.33
CA GLN A 68 7.19 -7.53 7.48
C GLN A 68 8.16 -8.24 6.54
N LYS A 69 8.25 -7.81 5.26
CA LYS A 69 9.20 -8.38 4.29
C LYS A 69 10.65 -8.09 4.66
N GLN A 70 10.91 -6.95 5.29
CA GLN A 70 12.24 -6.47 5.63
C GLN A 70 12.66 -6.73 7.09
N LYS A 71 11.91 -7.56 7.84
CA LYS A 71 12.14 -7.87 9.27
C LYS A 71 13.55 -8.34 9.67
N LYS A 72 14.36 -8.76 8.68
CA LYS A 72 15.74 -9.22 8.91
C LYS A 72 16.75 -8.08 9.02
N ILE A 73 16.33 -6.86 8.71
CA ILE A 73 17.18 -5.67 8.79
C ILE A 73 17.11 -5.13 10.21
N ASN A 74 18.27 -4.77 10.77
CA ASN A 74 18.35 -4.12 12.06
C ASN A 74 17.88 -2.66 11.93
N TYR A 75 16.56 -2.49 11.93
CA TYR A 75 15.88 -1.21 11.84
C TYR A 75 14.63 -1.23 12.71
N ASN A 76 14.30 -0.10 13.35
CA ASN A 76 13.12 0.01 14.20
C ASN A 76 11.87 0.30 13.34
N PHE A 77 11.33 -0.75 12.71
CA PHE A 77 10.15 -0.65 11.86
C PHE A 77 8.89 -0.22 12.64
N GLU A 78 8.77 -0.61 13.91
CA GLU A 78 7.63 -0.22 14.75
C GLU A 78 7.57 1.29 14.98
N LEU A 79 8.72 1.91 15.28
CA LEU A 79 8.82 3.36 15.42
C LEU A 79 8.49 4.07 14.10
N MET A 80 9.05 3.58 12.99
CA MET A 80 8.76 4.12 11.66
C MET A 80 7.26 4.07 11.33
N LEU A 81 6.60 2.93 11.58
CA LEU A 81 5.16 2.77 11.35
C LEU A 81 4.34 3.74 12.22
N ALA A 82 4.68 3.86 13.51
CA ALA A 82 4.00 4.78 14.41
C ALA A 82 4.13 6.25 13.96
N ASP A 83 5.31 6.64 13.49
CA ASP A 83 5.54 7.99 12.94
C ASP A 83 4.71 8.25 11.68
N PHE A 84 4.68 7.31 10.73
CA PHE A 84 3.86 7.45 9.54
C PHE A 84 2.36 7.44 9.84
N GLU A 85 1.89 6.63 10.80
CA GLU A 85 0.50 6.65 11.24
C GLU A 85 0.10 8.02 11.81
N ARG A 86 0.98 8.66 12.59
CA ARG A 86 0.76 10.02 13.08
C ARG A 86 0.69 11.03 11.94
N ILE A 87 1.67 11.01 11.03
CA ILE A 87 1.72 11.92 9.86
C ILE A 87 0.46 11.77 9.01
N VAL A 88 0.02 10.54 8.75
CA VAL A 88 -1.18 10.26 7.97
C VAL A 88 -2.44 10.76 8.67
N LYS A 89 -2.57 10.55 10.00
CA LYS A 89 -3.69 11.09 10.78
C LYS A 89 -3.73 12.61 10.77
N ASP A 90 -2.57 13.27 10.87
CA ASP A 90 -2.49 14.72 10.80
C ASP A 90 -2.78 15.23 9.40
N TRP A 91 -2.32 14.52 8.36
CA TRP A 91 -2.65 14.84 6.99
C TRP A 91 -4.15 14.76 6.78
N GLN A 92 -4.85 13.75 7.26
CA GLN A 92 -6.29 13.54 7.06
C GLN A 92 -7.20 14.59 7.72
N LYS A 93 -6.70 15.37 8.67
CA LYS A 93 -7.41 16.54 9.23
C LYS A 93 -7.65 17.61 8.15
#